data_AF-A0A382X2Q1-F1
#
_entry.id   AF-A0A382X2Q1-F1
#
_cell.length_a   1.000
_cell.length_b   1.000
_cell.length_c   1.000
_cell.angle_alpha   90.00
_cell.angle_beta   90.00
_cell.angle_gamma   90.00
#
_symmetry.space_group_name_H-M   'P 1'
#
loop_
_entity.id
_entity.type
_entity.pdbx_description
1 polymer ?
#
loop_
_entity_poly.entity_id
_entity_poly.type
_entity_poly.pdbx_seq_one_letter_code
_entity_poly.pdbx_strand_id
1 'polypeptide(L)'
;PGVLIIEAMAQTSALLVVHTLGREANGKLVYFMSIDGARFRKPVVPGDQLQIKVVKRRNRGSVWKFACEAMVGDELVAEAVITAMISDVRAERK
;
A
#
# COMPACT_ATOMS: atom_id res chain seq x y z
N PRO A 1 -12.38 -8.29 -5.94
CA PRO A 1 -13.09 -7.01 -5.64
C PRO A 1 -12.13 -5.82 -5.66
N GLY A 2 -12.53 -4.68 -6.23
CA GLY A 2 -11.64 -3.52 -6.37
C GLY A 2 -11.06 -3.03 -5.04
N VAL A 3 -11.86 -2.99 -3.98
CA VAL A 3 -11.40 -2.59 -2.63
C VAL A 3 -10.32 -3.52 -2.06
N LEU A 4 -10.34 -4.82 -2.40
CA LEU A 4 -9.31 -5.75 -1.96
C LEU A 4 -8.00 -5.60 -2.76
N ILE A 5 -8.08 -5.10 -4.00
CA ILE A 5 -6.88 -4.73 -4.76
C ILE A 5 -6.21 -3.53 -4.10
N ILE A 6 -7.00 -2.55 -3.64
CA ILE A 6 -6.49 -1.42 -2.86
C ILE A 6 -5.85 -1.90 -1.55
N GLU A 7 -6.50 -2.80 -0.81
CA GLU A 7 -5.92 -3.39 0.41
C GLU A 7 -4.59 -4.09 0.13
N ALA A 8 -4.49 -4.85 -0.96
CA ALA A 8 -3.26 -5.52 -1.35
C ALA A 8 -2.14 -4.52 -1.73
N MET A 9 -2.47 -3.41 -2.40
CA MET A 9 -1.53 -2.30 -2.65
C MET A 9 -1.07 -1.66 -1.34
N ALA A 10 -2.00 -1.48 -0.41
CA ALA A 10 -1.77 -0.89 0.90
C ALA A 10 -0.79 -1.76 1.71
N GLN A 11 -1.05 -3.07 1.83
CA GLN A 11 -0.18 -4.03 2.52
C GLN A 11 1.20 -4.15 1.86
N THR A 12 1.26 -4.17 0.52
CA THR A 12 2.54 -4.17 -0.21
C THR A 12 3.36 -2.90 0.10
N SER A 13 2.69 -1.75 0.23
CA SER A 13 3.33 -0.50 0.65
C SER A 13 3.83 -0.57 2.09
N ALA A 14 3.10 -1.24 2.99
CA ALA A 14 3.54 -1.45 4.37
C ALA A 14 4.78 -2.37 4.44
N LEU A 15 4.85 -3.42 3.61
CA LEU A 15 6.05 -4.25 3.50
C LEU A 15 7.26 -3.43 3.04
N LEU A 16 7.08 -2.52 2.07
CA LEU A 16 8.14 -1.60 1.63
C LEU A 16 8.59 -0.67 2.79
N VAL A 17 7.66 -0.18 3.61
CA VAL A 17 8.00 0.63 4.80
C VAL A 17 8.83 -0.17 5.79
N VAL A 18 8.39 -1.38 6.16
CA VAL A 18 9.09 -2.25 7.11
C VAL A 18 10.49 -2.57 6.59
N HIS A 19 10.60 -2.90 5.31
CA HIS A 19 11.89 -3.16 4.67
C HIS A 19 12.80 -1.92 4.69
N THR A 20 12.25 -0.72 4.43
CA THR A 20 13.01 0.53 4.41
C THR A 20 13.50 0.95 5.81
N LEU A 21 12.69 0.74 6.85
CA LEU A 21 13.03 1.12 8.24
C LEU A 21 13.86 0.07 8.98
N GLY A 22 13.84 -1.19 8.54
CA GLY A 22 14.56 -2.28 9.20
C GLY A 22 14.15 -2.43 10.67
N ARG A 23 15.13 -2.41 11.59
CA ARG A 23 14.88 -2.54 13.03
C ARG A 23 14.00 -1.42 13.60
N GLU A 24 14.00 -0.23 12.97
CA GLU A 24 13.16 0.90 13.39
C GLU A 24 11.68 0.70 13.07
N ALA A 25 11.31 -0.34 12.33
CA ALA A 25 9.91 -0.71 12.12
C ALA A 25 9.27 -1.40 13.34
N ASN A 26 10.09 -1.94 14.25
CA ASN A 26 9.59 -2.66 15.43
C ASN A 26 8.74 -1.74 16.30
N GLY A 27 7.54 -2.20 16.66
CA GLY A 27 6.60 -1.42 17.46
C GLY A 27 5.93 -0.27 16.70
N LYS A 28 6.00 -0.23 15.37
CA LYS A 28 5.26 0.73 14.54
C LYS A 28 4.07 0.08 13.84
N LEU A 29 3.00 0.85 13.69
CA LEU A 29 1.81 0.54 12.89
C LEU A 29 1.76 1.46 11.69
N VAL A 30 1.28 0.89 10.58
CA VAL A 30 1.00 1.63 9.34
C VAL A 30 -0.51 1.83 9.25
N TYR A 31 -0.95 3.09 9.31
CA TYR A 31 -2.34 3.48 9.15
C TYR A 31 -2.55 4.10 7.76
N PHE A 32 -3.46 3.55 6.97
CA PHE A 32 -3.84 4.14 5.69
C PHE A 32 -4.71 5.37 5.91
N MET A 33 -4.34 6.49 5.28
CA MET A 33 -5.00 7.79 5.46
C MET A 33 -5.88 8.14 4.27
N SER A 34 -5.37 7.98 3.05
CA SER A 34 -6.09 8.36 1.85
C SER A 34 -5.69 7.53 0.64
N ILE A 35 -6.64 7.43 -0.28
CA ILE A 35 -6.49 6.81 -1.59
C ILE A 35 -6.84 7.91 -2.60
N ASP A 36 -5.92 8.16 -3.53
CA ASP A 36 -6.03 9.24 -4.51
C ASP A 36 -5.89 8.65 -5.92
N GLY A 37 -6.77 9.10 -6.83
CA GLY A 37 -6.73 8.68 -8.24
C GLY A 37 -6.93 7.18 -8.49
N ALA A 38 -7.62 6.45 -7.61
CA ALA A 38 -7.87 5.02 -7.82
C ALA A 38 -8.65 4.77 -9.12
N ARG A 39 -8.11 3.90 -9.99
CA ARG A 39 -8.76 3.47 -11.23
C ARG A 39 -8.75 1.95 -11.34
N PHE A 40 -9.90 1.38 -11.64
CA PHE A 40 -10.07 -0.05 -11.91
C PHE A 40 -10.37 -0.21 -13.40
N ARG A 41 -9.40 -0.70 -14.15
CA ARG A 41 -9.40 -0.69 -15.62
C ARG A 41 -10.00 -1.95 -16.19
N LYS A 42 -9.75 -3.10 -15.56
CA LYS A 42 -10.24 -4.42 -15.95
C LYS A 42 -10.61 -5.24 -14.71
N PRO A 43 -11.63 -6.10 -14.79
CA PRO A 43 -11.96 -7.01 -13.70
C PRO A 43 -10.84 -8.04 -13.52
N VAL A 44 -10.51 -8.34 -12.26
CA VAL A 44 -9.64 -9.45 -11.88
C VAL A 44 -10.51 -10.64 -11.48
N VAL A 45 -10.23 -11.81 -12.03
CA VAL A 45 -11.04 -13.02 -11.92
C VAL A 45 -10.23 -14.20 -11.37
N PRO A 46 -10.88 -15.30 -10.91
CA PRO A 46 -10.15 -16.49 -10.49
C PRO A 46 -9.23 -17.03 -11.61
N GLY A 47 -8.00 -17.38 -11.24
CA GLY A 47 -6.94 -17.79 -12.17
C GLY A 47 -5.92 -16.69 -12.47
N ASP A 48 -6.26 -15.42 -12.26
CA ASP A 48 -5.32 -14.31 -12.46
C ASP A 48 -4.22 -14.30 -11.40
N GLN A 49 -2.98 -14.02 -11.84
CA GLN A 49 -1.90 -13.63 -10.93
C GLN A 49 -1.82 -12.10 -10.88
N LEU A 50 -2.28 -11.53 -9.76
CA LEU A 50 -2.21 -10.10 -9.52
C LEU A 50 -0.80 -9.70 -9.04
N GLN A 51 -0.05 -9.00 -9.88
CA GLN A 51 1.27 -8.47 -9.52
C GLN A 51 1.16 -7.01 -9.08
N ILE A 52 1.62 -6.71 -7.86
CA ILE A 52 1.53 -5.36 -7.30
C ILE A 52 2.92 -4.73 -7.27
N LYS A 53 3.04 -3.60 -7.97
CA LYS A 53 4.25 -2.76 -7.99
C LYS A 53 3.99 -1.53 -7.16
N VAL A 54 4.89 -1.23 -6.23
CA VAL A 54 4.81 -0.07 -5.34
C VAL A 54 6.08 0.76 -5.47
N VAL A 55 5.91 2.06 -5.69
CA VAL A 55 7.00 3.03 -5.72
C VAL A 55 6.75 4.11 -4.65
N LYS A 56 7.66 4.23 -3.69
CA LYS A 56 7.67 5.37 -2.75
C LYS A 56 7.88 6.66 -3.54
N ARG A 57 6.92 7.59 -3.47
CA ARG A 57 7.02 8.90 -4.12
C ARG A 57 7.72 9.93 -3.25
N ARG A 58 7.26 10.06 -2.00
CA ARG A 58 7.83 10.99 -1.01
C ARG A 58 7.44 10.58 0.40
N ASN A 59 8.18 11.07 1.38
CA ASN A 59 7.77 11.07 2.78
C ASN A 59 8.05 12.43 3.42
N ARG A 60 7.21 12.82 4.39
CA ARG A 60 7.42 13.97 5.26
C ARG A 60 7.12 13.53 6.69
N GLY A 61 8.17 13.36 7.50
CA GLY A 61 8.06 12.76 8.82
C GLY A 61 7.47 11.34 8.74
N SER A 62 6.41 11.11 9.52
CA SER A 62 5.67 9.84 9.58
C SER A 62 4.72 9.59 8.41
N VAL A 63 4.47 10.59 7.54
CA VAL A 63 3.52 10.46 6.44
C VAL A 63 4.23 10.11 5.13
N TRP A 64 3.82 9.02 4.51
CA TRP A 64 4.43 8.45 3.31
C TRP A 64 3.40 8.34 2.19
N LYS A 65 3.83 8.59 0.95
CA LYS A 65 2.97 8.52 -0.25
C LYS A 65 3.59 7.54 -1.26
N PHE A 66 2.76 6.63 -1.77
CA PHE A 66 3.16 5.52 -2.64
C PHE A 66 2.31 5.52 -3.91
N ALA A 67 2.95 5.42 -5.08
CA ALA A 67 2.24 5.10 -6.30
C ALA A 67 2.21 3.57 -6.48
N CYS A 68 1.03 3.03 -6.71
CA CYS A 68 0.78 1.60 -6.80
C CYS A 68 0.14 1.25 -8.13
N GLU A 69 0.63 0.19 -8.75
CA GLU A 69 0.09 -0.40 -9.96
C GLU A 69 -0.17 -1.88 -9.70
N ALA A 70 -1.34 -2.37 -10.10
CA ALA A 70 -1.68 -3.78 -10.11
C ALA A 70 -1.81 -4.25 -11.55
N MET A 71 -1.10 -5.33 -11.87
CA MET A 71 -0.96 -5.89 -13.21
C MET A 71 -1.43 -7.34 -13.24
N VAL A 72 -1.96 -7.78 -14.38
CA VAL A 72 -2.14 -9.21 -14.71
C VAL A 72 -1.41 -9.45 -16.03
N GLY A 73 -0.32 -10.21 -15.99
CA GLY A 73 0.65 -10.23 -17.09
C GLY A 73 1.21 -8.83 -17.35
N ASP A 74 1.11 -8.36 -18.61
CA ASP A 74 1.54 -7.03 -19.03
C ASP A 74 0.42 -5.98 -19.00
N GLU A 75 -0.77 -6.34 -18.50
CA GLU A 75 -1.93 -5.44 -18.49
C GLU A 75 -2.11 -4.76 -17.13
N LEU A 76 -2.23 -3.42 -17.16
CA LEU A 76 -2.60 -2.64 -15.97
C LEU A 76 -4.09 -2.80 -15.67
N VAL A 77 -4.40 -3.48 -14.56
CA VAL A 77 -5.78 -3.77 -14.14
C VAL A 77 -6.29 -2.76 -13.09
N ALA A 78 -5.40 -2.22 -12.26
CA ALA A 78 -5.74 -1.13 -11.35
C ALA A 78 -4.53 -0.28 -10.99
N GLU A 79 -4.75 0.96 -10.59
CA GLU A 79 -3.72 1.86 -10.07
C GLU A 79 -4.31 2.77 -8.99
N ALA A 80 -3.47 3.22 -8.06
CA ALA A 80 -3.84 4.19 -7.04
C ALA A 80 -2.61 4.85 -6.43
N VAL A 81 -2.81 6.01 -5.82
CA VAL A 81 -1.81 6.61 -4.95
C VAL A 81 -2.26 6.52 -3.49
N ILE A 82 -1.50 5.80 -2.67
CA ILE A 82 -1.82 5.53 -1.28
C ILE A 82 -1.00 6.45 -0.38
N THR A 83 -1.65 7.09 0.59
CA THR A 83 -0.98 7.82 1.67
C THR A 83 -1.16 7.05 2.98
N ALA A 84 -0.06 6.85 3.70
CA ALA A 84 -0.06 6.17 4.99
C ALA A 84 0.70 6.97 6.05
N MET A 85 0.29 6.81 7.30
CA MET A 85 0.98 7.32 8.48
C MET A 85 1.61 6.17 9.24
N ILE A 86 2.89 6.31 9.57
CA ILE A 86 3.61 5.39 10.44
C ILE A 86 3.55 5.96 11.85
N SER A 87 2.91 5.24 12.77
CA SER A 87 2.79 5.62 14.18
C SER A 87 3.39 4.56 15.07
N ASP A 88 3.90 4.94 16.23
CA ASP A 88 4.24 3.97 17.26
C ASP A 88 2.96 3.30 17.77
N VAL A 89 3.04 2.00 18.07
CA VAL A 89 2.01 1.26 18.80
C VAL A 89 1.91 1.89 20.18
N ARG A 90 0.82 2.60 20.49
CA ARG A 90 0.56 2.99 21.87
C ARG A 90 0.31 1.71 22.68
N ALA A 91 1.07 1.52 23.76
CA ALA A 91 0.66 0.58 24.82
C ALA A 91 -0.78 0.92 25.20
N GLU A 92 -1.64 -0.10 25.25
CA GLU A 92 -3.06 0.04 25.60
C GLU A 92 -3.19 0.95 26.84
N ARG A 93 -3.95 2.03 26.70
CA ARG A 93 -4.43 2.76 27.87
C ARG A 93 -5.41 1.81 28.55
N LYS A 94 -4.97 1.22 29.67
CA LYS A 94 -5.86 0.54 30.62
C LYS A 94 -6.99 1.48 31.05
#